data_AF-A0AAW6EJJ8-F1
#
_entry.id   AF-A0AAW6EJJ8-F1
#
_cell.length_a   1.000
_cell.length_b   1.000
_cell.length_c   1.000
_cell.angle_alpha   90.00
_cell.angle_beta   90.00
_cell.angle_gamma   90.00
#
_symmetry.space_group_name_H-M   'P 1'
#
loop_
_entity.id
_entity.type
_entity.pdbx_description
1 polymer ?
#
loop_
_entity_poly.entity_id
_entity_poly.type
_entity_poly.pdbx_seq_one_letter_code
_entity_poly.pdbx_strand_id
1 'polypeptide(L)'
;MNSGFNKAANSAGVKPSCFVAGTLVMAVAGMVAIEKIKSGDKVISTDPETMETSPKTVLETYIREVTTLVHLTVNGEEIVTTVDHPFYVKNQGFIKAGELIVGDELLDVNGNVLLVENFDVELTDEPVKVYNFKVEDFHTYHVGENGVWVHNSNCKLIKNDDGTYDAELSYKEDWTPGQRAEADAKCKALSKADTAKTIPERGSTSASKKYKNEYGENSVLKTQDVDHTIDLQLGGIDDIHNMNPLDKSVNRSLGSQIAYLIKNLDYGTVLRNFKMVDQKNL
;
A
#
# COMPACT_ATOMS: atom_id res chain seq x y z
N MET A 1 14.54 -17.32 -18.74
CA MET A 1 13.62 -17.18 -19.89
C MET A 1 12.36 -16.49 -19.38
N ASN A 2 12.26 -15.17 -19.50
CA ASN A 2 11.13 -14.37 -19.00
C ASN A 2 10.37 -13.68 -20.14
N SER A 3 10.31 -14.31 -21.32
CA SER A 3 9.71 -13.70 -22.52
C SER A 3 8.18 -13.72 -22.55
N GLY A 4 7.53 -14.54 -21.71
CA GLY A 4 6.07 -14.68 -21.70
C GLY A 4 5.32 -13.62 -20.88
N PHE A 5 5.95 -13.03 -19.86
CA PHE A 5 5.28 -12.15 -18.89
C PHE A 5 5.23 -10.67 -19.30
N ASN A 6 6.17 -10.20 -20.13
CA ASN A 6 6.25 -8.80 -20.54
C ASN A 6 5.09 -8.32 -21.43
N LYS A 7 4.24 -9.24 -21.92
CA LYS A 7 3.18 -8.90 -22.89
C LYS A 7 1.83 -8.56 -22.22
N ALA A 8 1.58 -9.02 -20.99
CA ALA A 8 0.29 -8.83 -20.31
C ALA A 8 0.21 -7.52 -19.51
N ALA A 9 1.31 -7.08 -18.89
CA ALA A 9 1.36 -5.85 -18.08
C ALA A 9 1.27 -4.55 -18.92
N ASN A 10 1.52 -4.61 -20.23
CA ASN A 10 1.43 -3.43 -21.10
C ASN A 10 0.00 -3.13 -21.60
N SER A 11 -0.96 -4.04 -21.44
CA SER A 11 -2.30 -3.91 -22.03
C SER A 11 -3.38 -3.27 -21.15
N ALA A 12 -3.13 -3.02 -19.86
CA ALA A 12 -4.13 -2.48 -18.92
C ALA A 12 -3.92 -1.01 -18.50
N GLY A 13 -2.85 -0.35 -18.98
CA GLY A 13 -2.62 1.07 -18.69
C GLY A 13 -2.26 1.40 -17.24
N VAL A 14 -1.92 0.40 -16.43
CA VAL A 14 -1.39 0.56 -15.07
C VAL A 14 0.02 -0.02 -15.04
N LYS A 15 0.95 0.75 -14.48
CA LYS A 15 2.39 0.46 -14.56
C LYS A 15 2.91 0.42 -13.12
N PRO A 16 3.30 -0.75 -12.57
CA PRO A 16 3.69 -0.87 -11.16
C PRO A 16 4.86 0.07 -10.85
N SER A 17 4.87 0.70 -9.68
CA SER A 17 5.95 1.61 -9.29
C SER A 17 7.29 0.87 -9.14
N CYS A 18 8.40 1.43 -9.62
CA CYS A 18 9.68 0.73 -9.71
C CYS A 18 10.88 1.67 -9.48
N PHE A 19 12.07 1.09 -9.30
CA PHE A 19 13.36 1.79 -9.23
C PHE A 19 14.31 1.33 -10.33
N VAL A 20 15.31 2.15 -10.67
CA VAL A 20 16.35 1.76 -11.64
C VAL A 20 17.30 0.71 -11.04
N ALA A 21 18.04 0.01 -11.91
CA ALA A 21 19.12 -0.90 -11.47
C ALA A 21 20.15 -0.18 -10.59
N GLY A 22 20.74 -0.89 -9.63
CA GLY A 22 21.72 -0.36 -8.69
C GLY A 22 21.10 0.24 -7.42
N THR A 23 19.81 0.56 -7.42
CA THR A 23 19.10 1.02 -6.21
C THR A 23 19.24 -0.02 -5.10
N LEU A 24 19.79 0.38 -3.96
CA LEU A 24 19.99 -0.54 -2.84
C LEU A 24 18.68 -0.80 -2.10
N VAL A 25 18.51 -2.02 -1.61
CA VAL A 25 17.38 -2.47 -0.79
C VAL A 25 17.94 -3.04 0.50
N MET A 26 17.36 -2.65 1.62
CA MET A 26 17.75 -3.16 2.93
C MET A 26 17.22 -4.59 3.13
N ALA A 27 18.08 -5.58 2.92
CA ALA A 27 17.78 -6.99 3.13
C ALA A 27 18.38 -7.51 4.44
N VAL A 28 17.91 -8.68 4.90
CA VAL A 28 18.50 -9.36 6.07
C VAL A 28 19.99 -9.68 5.83
N ALA A 29 20.38 -9.91 4.57
CA ALA A 29 21.75 -10.15 4.17
C ALA A 29 22.61 -8.86 4.04
N GLY A 30 22.04 -7.68 4.30
CA GLY A 30 22.66 -6.38 4.08
C GLY A 30 22.03 -5.62 2.91
N MET A 31 22.72 -4.61 2.39
CA MET A 31 22.26 -3.84 1.24
C MET A 31 22.43 -4.65 -0.05
N VAL A 32 21.33 -4.86 -0.78
CA VAL A 32 21.31 -5.63 -2.02
C VAL A 32 20.70 -4.77 -3.12
N ALA A 33 21.37 -4.70 -4.28
CA ALA A 33 20.83 -3.98 -5.43
C ALA A 33 19.50 -4.60 -5.89
N ILE A 34 18.51 -3.77 -6.22
CA ILE A 34 17.13 -4.18 -6.46
C ILE A 34 17.00 -5.21 -7.59
N GLU A 35 17.85 -5.14 -8.63
CA GLU A 35 17.84 -6.09 -9.73
C GLU A 35 18.36 -7.49 -9.35
N LYS A 36 18.94 -7.63 -8.15
CA LYS A 36 19.47 -8.88 -7.61
C LYS A 36 18.56 -9.54 -6.58
N ILE A 37 17.55 -8.83 -6.08
CA ILE A 37 16.52 -9.36 -5.18
C ILE A 37 15.73 -10.46 -5.91
N LYS A 38 15.44 -11.56 -5.21
CA LYS A 38 14.71 -12.71 -5.72
C LYS A 38 13.55 -13.09 -4.81
N SER A 39 12.56 -13.75 -5.39
CA SER A 39 11.53 -14.45 -4.59
C SER A 39 12.19 -15.41 -3.60
N GLY A 40 11.74 -15.36 -2.35
CA GLY A 40 12.31 -16.09 -1.22
C GLY A 40 13.34 -15.30 -0.40
N ASP A 41 13.90 -14.20 -0.92
CA ASP A 41 14.77 -13.32 -0.13
C ASP A 41 13.97 -12.65 1.00
N LYS A 42 14.66 -12.19 2.05
CA LYS A 42 14.03 -11.45 3.15
C LYS A 42 14.51 -10.00 3.16
N VAL A 43 13.55 -9.08 3.10
CA VAL A 43 13.79 -7.63 3.19
C VAL A 43 13.32 -7.09 4.53
N ILE A 44 13.93 -5.99 4.97
CA ILE A 44 13.45 -5.24 6.13
C ILE A 44 12.22 -4.45 5.69
N SER A 45 11.14 -4.58 6.45
CA SER A 45 9.84 -4.00 6.15
C SER A 45 9.22 -3.43 7.42
N THR A 46 8.56 -2.28 7.31
CA THR A 46 7.93 -1.60 8.45
C THR A 46 6.44 -1.48 8.20
N ASP A 47 5.63 -1.91 9.16
CA ASP A 47 4.18 -1.82 9.10
C ASP A 47 3.73 -0.36 9.26
N PRO A 48 3.03 0.23 8.28
CA PRO A 48 2.60 1.62 8.35
C PRO A 48 1.53 1.91 9.42
N GLU A 49 0.87 0.89 9.96
CA GLU A 49 -0.13 1.04 11.01
C GLU A 49 0.48 0.97 12.41
N THR A 50 1.35 -0.01 12.62
CA THR A 50 1.89 -0.32 13.96
C THR A 50 3.29 0.25 14.17
N MET A 51 3.95 0.69 13.10
CA MET A 51 5.37 1.05 13.07
C MET A 51 6.29 -0.12 13.46
N GLU A 52 5.79 -1.36 13.42
CA GLU A 52 6.60 -2.55 13.67
C GLU A 52 7.51 -2.83 12.47
N THR A 53 8.82 -2.87 12.71
CA THR A 53 9.80 -3.30 11.71
C THR A 53 10.12 -4.78 11.87
N SER A 54 9.94 -5.57 10.81
CA SER A 54 10.30 -6.98 10.80
C SER A 54 10.77 -7.47 9.43
N PRO A 55 11.59 -8.54 9.36
CA PRO A 55 11.94 -9.16 8.10
C PRO A 55 10.73 -9.82 7.43
N LYS A 56 10.46 -9.46 6.18
CA LYS A 56 9.38 -10.02 5.37
C LYS A 56 9.92 -10.67 4.10
N THR A 57 9.24 -11.74 3.68
CA THR A 57 9.65 -12.51 2.51
C THR A 57 9.28 -11.77 1.23
N VAL A 58 10.19 -11.77 0.26
CA VAL A 58 9.92 -11.33 -1.10
C VAL A 58 9.14 -12.44 -1.80
N LEU A 59 7.94 -12.14 -2.25
CA LEU A 59 7.03 -13.10 -2.88
C LEU A 59 7.27 -13.19 -4.38
N GLU A 60 7.43 -12.04 -5.04
CA GLU A 60 7.58 -11.95 -6.50
C GLU A 60 8.49 -10.77 -6.87
N THR A 61 9.05 -10.79 -8.09
CA THR A 61 9.87 -9.70 -8.63
C THR A 61 9.32 -9.27 -9.98
N TYR A 62 9.28 -7.97 -10.24
CA TYR A 62 8.76 -7.34 -11.45
C TYR A 62 9.85 -6.54 -12.15
N ILE A 63 9.88 -6.62 -13.48
CA ILE A 63 10.80 -5.86 -14.33
C ILE A 63 10.00 -5.26 -15.48
N ARG A 64 10.21 -3.98 -15.79
CA ARG A 64 9.62 -3.32 -16.95
C ARG A 64 10.50 -2.21 -17.47
N GLU A 65 10.07 -1.55 -18.54
CA GLU A 65 10.77 -0.42 -19.15
C GLU A 65 9.92 0.85 -19.08
N VAL A 66 10.57 1.98 -18.81
CA VAL A 66 9.97 3.33 -18.73
C VAL A 66 10.86 4.36 -19.41
N THR A 67 10.26 5.45 -19.86
CA THR A 67 10.99 6.60 -20.41
C THR A 67 10.98 7.80 -19.46
N THR A 68 10.22 7.76 -18.36
CA THR A 68 10.10 8.88 -17.43
C THR A 68 10.55 8.43 -16.05
N LEU A 69 11.53 9.16 -15.51
CA LEU A 69 12.15 8.92 -14.22
C LEU A 69 12.07 10.18 -13.35
N VAL A 70 12.05 9.97 -12.04
CA VAL A 70 12.17 11.01 -11.02
C VAL A 70 13.49 10.79 -10.29
N HIS A 71 14.29 11.85 -10.20
CA HIS A 71 15.52 11.90 -9.44
C HIS A 71 15.27 12.65 -8.14
N LEU A 72 15.44 11.96 -7.02
CA LEU A 72 15.32 12.54 -5.68
C LEU A 72 16.70 12.54 -5.04
N THR A 73 17.15 13.68 -4.51
CA THR A 73 18.28 13.69 -3.57
C THR A 73 17.71 13.74 -2.17
N VAL A 74 18.00 12.71 -1.37
CA VAL A 74 17.50 12.54 0.00
C VAL A 74 18.69 12.40 0.94
N ASN A 75 18.92 13.40 1.79
CA ASN A 75 20.11 13.48 2.67
C ASN A 75 21.43 13.14 1.93
N GLY A 76 21.68 13.79 0.80
CA GLY A 76 22.89 13.60 -0.01
C GLY A 76 22.94 12.33 -0.87
N GLU A 77 21.97 11.41 -0.75
CA GLU A 77 21.87 10.22 -1.59
C GLU A 77 20.89 10.43 -2.75
N GLU A 78 21.28 10.08 -3.97
CA GLU A 78 20.36 10.08 -5.11
C GLU A 78 19.57 8.75 -5.20
N ILE A 79 18.24 8.86 -5.29
CA ILE A 79 17.33 7.76 -5.54
C ILE A 79 16.57 8.05 -6.83
N VAL A 80 16.72 7.16 -7.82
CA VAL A 80 16.06 7.30 -9.13
C VAL A 80 14.92 6.28 -9.24
N THR A 81 13.72 6.80 -9.49
CA THR A 81 12.47 6.03 -9.36
C THR A 81 11.46 6.40 -10.43
N THR A 82 10.39 5.61 -10.55
CA THR A 82 9.24 5.98 -11.39
C THR A 82 8.38 7.04 -10.70
N VAL A 83 7.71 7.89 -11.49
CA VAL A 83 6.82 8.97 -11.03
C VAL A 83 5.82 8.53 -9.95
N ASP A 84 5.24 7.33 -10.08
CA ASP A 84 4.19 6.84 -9.18
C ASP A 84 4.70 6.10 -7.93
N HIS A 85 6.01 6.11 -7.63
CA HIS A 85 6.54 5.34 -6.49
C HIS A 85 6.22 5.99 -5.15
N PRO A 86 5.55 5.31 -4.19
CA PRO A 86 5.17 5.95 -2.94
C PRO A 86 6.30 5.95 -1.92
N PHE A 87 6.59 7.12 -1.37
CA PHE A 87 7.53 7.37 -0.28
C PHE A 87 6.80 7.81 0.97
N TYR A 88 7.18 7.29 2.13
CA TYR A 88 6.55 7.70 3.39
C TYR A 88 7.05 9.07 3.84
N VAL A 89 6.15 10.06 3.82
CA VAL A 89 6.37 11.42 4.33
C VAL A 89 5.84 11.52 5.76
N LYS A 90 6.65 12.02 6.68
CA LYS A 90 6.31 12.18 8.10
C LYS A 90 5.02 12.98 8.27
N ASN A 91 4.10 12.45 9.08
CA ASN A 91 2.75 12.98 9.32
C ASN A 91 1.81 13.04 8.09
N GLN A 92 2.31 12.75 6.88
CA GLN A 92 1.56 12.82 5.62
C GLN A 92 1.41 11.48 4.92
N GLY A 93 2.17 10.45 5.36
CA GLY A 93 2.14 9.07 4.88
C GLY A 93 2.68 8.95 3.47
N PHE A 94 2.24 7.92 2.74
CA PHE A 94 2.82 7.65 1.44
C PHE A 94 2.34 8.65 0.37
N ILE A 95 3.31 9.33 -0.24
CA ILE A 95 3.12 10.29 -1.34
C ILE A 95 3.92 9.77 -2.55
N LYS A 96 3.36 9.93 -3.76
CA LYS A 96 4.06 9.53 -4.98
C LYS A 96 5.32 10.36 -5.19
N ALA A 97 6.36 9.74 -5.75
CA ALA A 97 7.63 10.39 -6.03
C ALA A 97 7.46 11.71 -6.79
N GLY A 98 6.67 11.70 -7.87
CA GLY A 98 6.39 12.89 -8.69
C GLY A 98 5.55 13.99 -8.03
N GLU A 99 5.04 13.75 -6.82
CA GLU A 99 4.28 14.71 -6.02
C GLU A 99 5.07 15.21 -4.80
N LEU A 100 6.27 14.68 -4.55
CA LEU A 100 7.16 15.17 -3.51
C LEU A 100 7.70 16.56 -3.86
N ILE A 101 7.97 17.35 -2.82
CA ILE A 101 8.60 18.66 -2.94
C ILE A 101 9.89 18.72 -2.12
N VAL A 102 10.83 19.56 -2.56
CA VAL A 102 12.04 19.88 -1.78
C VAL A 102 11.61 20.42 -0.42
N GLY A 103 12.19 19.84 0.64
CA GLY A 103 11.84 20.12 2.03
C GLY A 103 10.92 19.08 2.68
N ASP A 104 10.34 18.14 1.93
CA ASP A 104 9.58 17.03 2.53
C ASP A 104 10.45 16.18 3.46
N GLU A 105 9.87 15.81 4.61
CA GLU A 105 10.50 14.98 5.63
C GLU A 105 10.12 13.51 5.42
N LEU A 106 10.98 12.72 4.78
CA LEU A 106 10.84 11.27 4.67
C LEU A 106 11.32 10.57 5.95
N LEU A 107 11.04 9.28 6.09
CA LEU A 107 11.51 8.48 7.22
C LEU A 107 12.46 7.34 6.81
N ASP A 108 13.48 7.12 7.63
CA ASP A 108 14.34 5.91 7.58
C ASP A 108 13.68 4.72 8.31
N VAL A 109 14.39 3.58 8.33
CA VAL A 109 13.99 2.35 9.04
C VAL A 109 13.81 2.51 10.55
N ASN A 110 14.45 3.50 11.17
CA ASN A 110 14.37 3.78 12.60
C ASN A 110 13.37 4.91 12.92
N GLY A 111 12.69 5.46 11.92
CA GLY A 111 11.79 6.61 12.07
C GLY A 111 12.51 7.97 12.18
N ASN A 112 13.80 8.04 11.84
CA ASN A 112 14.52 9.31 11.74
C ASN A 112 14.13 10.06 10.45
N VAL A 113 14.20 11.38 10.51
CA VAL A 113 13.87 12.24 9.36
C VAL A 113 15.00 12.25 8.32
N LEU A 114 14.62 12.07 7.06
CA LEU A 114 15.44 12.22 5.88
C LEU A 114 14.84 13.34 5.00
N LEU A 115 15.62 14.37 4.67
CA LEU A 115 15.13 15.54 3.95
C LEU A 115 15.24 15.34 2.43
N VAL A 116 14.17 15.67 1.68
CA VAL A 116 14.27 15.82 0.22
C VAL A 116 14.97 17.13 -0.09
N GLU A 117 16.18 17.03 -0.64
CA GLU A 117 17.06 18.16 -0.96
C GLU A 117 16.95 18.60 -2.42
N ASN A 118 16.63 17.67 -3.32
CA ASN A 118 16.47 17.96 -4.75
C ASN A 118 15.40 17.07 -5.39
N PHE A 119 14.78 17.60 -6.43
CA PHE A 119 13.76 16.92 -7.24
C PHE A 119 13.97 17.28 -8.72
N ASP A 120 14.08 16.27 -9.59
CA ASP A 120 14.13 16.45 -11.03
C ASP A 120 13.35 15.35 -11.77
N VAL A 121 12.86 15.66 -12.97
CA VAL A 121 12.12 14.71 -13.82
C VAL A 121 12.84 14.58 -15.15
N GLU A 122 13.30 13.36 -15.43
CA GLU A 122 13.98 13.01 -16.67
C GLU A 122 13.03 12.32 -17.64
N LEU A 123 13.02 12.77 -18.90
CA LEU A 123 12.48 12.02 -20.03
C LEU A 123 13.65 11.45 -20.83
N THR A 124 13.84 10.14 -20.79
CA THR A 124 14.97 9.45 -21.43
C THR A 124 14.71 9.23 -22.92
N ASP A 125 15.78 9.29 -23.73
CA ASP A 125 15.71 9.03 -25.17
C ASP A 125 15.35 7.56 -25.48
N GLU A 126 15.86 6.63 -24.67
CA GLU A 126 15.60 5.19 -24.78
C GLU A 126 14.94 4.66 -23.49
N PRO A 127 14.07 3.64 -23.57
CA PRO A 127 13.46 3.06 -22.37
C PRO A 127 14.48 2.45 -21.40
N VAL A 128 14.38 2.80 -20.12
CA VAL A 128 15.21 2.29 -19.03
C VAL A 128 14.51 1.16 -18.29
N LYS A 129 15.26 0.09 -17.99
CA LYS A 129 14.77 -1.02 -17.17
C LYS A 129 14.65 -0.61 -15.71
N VAL A 130 13.49 -0.88 -15.15
CA VAL A 130 13.14 -0.62 -13.75
C VAL A 130 12.59 -1.89 -13.09
N TYR A 131 12.81 -1.97 -11.79
CA TYR A 131 12.65 -3.16 -10.97
C TYR A 131 11.74 -2.85 -9.77
N ASN A 132 10.92 -3.82 -9.38
CA ASN A 132 10.19 -3.80 -8.12
C ASN A 132 10.01 -5.24 -7.63
N PHE A 133 9.56 -5.45 -6.41
CA PHE A 133 9.27 -6.78 -5.89
C PHE A 133 8.17 -6.72 -4.84
N LYS A 134 7.41 -7.79 -4.69
CA LYS A 134 6.33 -7.88 -3.71
C LYS A 134 6.85 -8.38 -2.37
N VAL A 135 6.48 -7.69 -1.30
CA VAL A 135 6.82 -8.03 0.08
C VAL A 135 5.59 -8.59 0.79
N GLU A 136 5.79 -9.68 1.52
CA GLU A 136 4.79 -10.32 2.38
C GLU A 136 4.30 -9.40 3.50
N ASP A 137 3.01 -9.52 3.85
CA ASP A 137 2.30 -8.81 4.92
C ASP A 137 2.23 -7.29 4.85
N PHE A 138 3.37 -6.60 5.02
CA PHE A 138 3.44 -5.16 5.28
C PHE A 138 3.45 -4.34 4.00
N HIS A 139 3.83 -4.96 2.87
CA HIS A 139 3.86 -4.32 1.56
C HIS A 139 4.71 -3.05 1.52
N THR A 140 5.71 -2.93 2.38
CA THR A 140 6.69 -1.84 2.38
C THR A 140 8.11 -2.40 2.38
N TYR A 141 9.09 -1.57 2.08
CA TYR A 141 10.50 -1.89 2.19
C TYR A 141 11.33 -0.60 2.29
N HIS A 142 12.63 -0.74 2.48
CA HIS A 142 13.56 0.37 2.62
C HIS A 142 14.59 0.37 1.49
N VAL A 143 14.78 1.53 0.86
CA VAL A 143 15.68 1.73 -0.27
C VAL A 143 16.77 2.76 0.00
N GLY A 144 17.89 2.62 -0.72
CA GLY A 144 19.07 3.46 -0.56
C GLY A 144 19.91 3.12 0.68
N GLU A 145 21.12 3.67 0.73
CA GLU A 145 22.01 3.64 1.89
C GLU A 145 21.36 4.27 3.12
N ASN A 146 20.55 5.31 2.92
CA ASN A 146 19.79 5.98 3.97
C ASN A 146 18.55 5.20 4.44
N GLY A 147 18.14 4.11 3.76
CA GLY A 147 17.04 3.25 4.19
C GLY A 147 15.65 3.91 4.14
N VAL A 148 15.40 4.70 3.10
CA VAL A 148 14.15 5.45 2.88
C VAL A 148 12.96 4.49 2.76
N TRP A 149 11.90 4.76 3.54
CA TRP A 149 10.72 3.90 3.61
C TRP A 149 9.74 4.11 2.44
N VAL A 150 9.46 3.04 1.70
CA VAL A 150 8.65 3.04 0.48
C VAL A 150 7.61 1.91 0.47
N HIS A 151 6.56 2.06 -0.35
CA HIS A 151 5.47 1.09 -0.45
C HIS A 151 5.47 0.32 -1.78
N ASN A 152 5.08 -0.95 -1.74
CA ASN A 152 4.69 -1.74 -2.91
C ASN A 152 3.32 -1.28 -3.43
N SER A 153 3.30 -0.20 -4.20
CA SER A 153 2.06 0.35 -4.75
C SER A 153 1.33 -0.67 -5.62
N ASN A 154 0.14 -1.13 -5.18
CA ASN A 154 -0.83 -1.91 -5.98
C ASN A 154 -2.30 -1.54 -5.64
N CYS A 155 -2.54 -0.40 -4.99
CA CYS A 155 -3.88 0.10 -4.68
C CYS A 155 -4.09 1.43 -5.41
N LYS A 156 -5.28 1.65 -5.97
CA LYS A 156 -5.53 2.80 -6.84
C LYS A 156 -6.82 3.53 -6.49
N LEU A 157 -6.75 4.86 -6.49
CA LEU A 157 -7.92 5.72 -6.60
C LEU A 157 -8.09 6.16 -8.05
N ILE A 158 -9.31 6.05 -8.56
CA ILE A 158 -9.71 6.50 -9.89
C ILE A 158 -10.66 7.67 -9.70
N LYS A 159 -10.26 8.87 -10.14
CA LYS A 159 -11.12 10.05 -10.08
C LYS A 159 -12.18 9.99 -11.18
N ASN A 160 -13.44 10.18 -10.80
CA ASN A 160 -14.59 10.25 -11.68
C ASN A 160 -14.83 11.70 -12.14
N ASP A 161 -15.55 11.88 -13.26
CA ASP A 161 -15.86 13.19 -13.82
C ASP A 161 -16.69 14.08 -12.88
N ASP A 162 -17.46 13.47 -11.99
CA ASP A 162 -18.27 14.15 -10.97
C ASP A 162 -17.47 14.56 -9.71
N GLY A 163 -16.15 14.32 -9.71
CA GLY A 163 -15.26 14.64 -8.60
C GLY A 163 -15.22 13.57 -7.49
N THR A 164 -15.99 12.48 -7.62
CA THR A 164 -15.90 11.32 -6.71
C THR A 164 -14.76 10.39 -7.09
N TYR A 165 -14.53 9.34 -6.31
CA TYR A 165 -13.47 8.37 -6.56
C TYR A 165 -13.97 6.92 -6.51
N ASP A 166 -13.38 6.07 -7.35
CA ASP A 166 -13.45 4.61 -7.22
C ASP A 166 -12.14 4.08 -6.64
N ALA A 167 -12.22 3.08 -5.77
CA ALA A 167 -11.09 2.43 -5.11
C ALA A 167 -10.89 1.00 -5.64
N GLU A 168 -9.67 0.74 -6.13
CA GLU A 168 -9.20 -0.60 -6.45
C GLU A 168 -8.28 -1.08 -5.32
N LEU A 169 -8.72 -2.12 -4.63
CA LEU A 169 -7.99 -2.81 -3.57
C LEU A 169 -7.44 -4.12 -4.11
N SER A 170 -6.27 -4.55 -3.66
CA SER A 170 -5.59 -5.73 -4.16
C SER A 170 -5.81 -6.96 -3.28
N TYR A 171 -6.10 -8.11 -3.89
CA TYR A 171 -6.08 -9.39 -3.18
C TYR A 171 -4.65 -9.74 -2.75
N LYS A 172 -4.51 -10.46 -1.63
CA LYS A 172 -3.29 -11.25 -1.40
C LYS A 172 -3.37 -12.56 -2.19
N GLU A 173 -2.25 -12.98 -2.75
CA GLU A 173 -2.21 -14.17 -3.62
C GLU A 173 -2.43 -15.47 -2.86
N ASP A 174 -1.94 -15.54 -1.62
CA ASP A 174 -2.06 -16.66 -0.70
C ASP A 174 -3.42 -16.72 0.01
N TRP A 175 -4.30 -15.75 -0.23
CA TRP A 175 -5.66 -15.80 0.30
C TRP A 175 -6.42 -16.99 -0.27
N THR A 176 -6.98 -17.76 0.65
CA THR A 176 -7.93 -18.83 0.34
C THR A 176 -9.16 -18.26 -0.38
N PRO A 177 -9.92 -19.10 -1.10
CA PRO A 177 -11.19 -18.67 -1.69
C PRO A 177 -12.15 -18.04 -0.67
N GLY A 178 -12.12 -18.50 0.59
CA GLY A 178 -12.90 -17.91 1.68
C GLY A 178 -12.47 -16.48 2.02
N GLN A 179 -11.16 -16.25 2.19
CA GLN A 179 -10.62 -14.91 2.45
C GLN A 179 -10.88 -13.94 1.30
N ARG A 180 -10.75 -14.40 0.05
CA ARG A 180 -11.11 -13.59 -1.13
C ARG A 180 -12.60 -13.22 -1.14
N ALA A 181 -13.47 -14.19 -0.84
CA ALA A 181 -14.91 -13.93 -0.74
C ALA A 181 -15.26 -12.95 0.39
N GLU A 182 -14.58 -13.03 1.54
CA GLU A 182 -14.72 -12.04 2.63
C GLU A 182 -14.27 -10.63 2.18
N ALA A 183 -13.15 -10.53 1.47
CA ALA A 183 -12.65 -9.26 0.93
C ALA A 183 -13.64 -8.65 -0.10
N ASP A 184 -14.17 -9.49 -0.98
CA ASP A 184 -15.19 -9.11 -1.96
C ASP A 184 -16.48 -8.64 -1.29
N ALA A 185 -16.92 -9.34 -0.25
CA ALA A 185 -18.09 -8.97 0.52
C ALA A 185 -17.93 -7.61 1.18
N LYS A 186 -16.75 -7.31 1.74
CA LYS A 186 -16.44 -5.99 2.31
C LYS A 186 -16.44 -4.89 1.25
N CYS A 187 -15.74 -5.08 0.12
CA CYS A 187 -15.78 -4.12 -1.00
C CYS A 187 -17.20 -3.86 -1.49
N LYS A 188 -18.03 -4.90 -1.58
CA LYS A 188 -19.44 -4.77 -1.96
C LYS A 188 -20.26 -4.01 -0.92
N ALA A 189 -19.97 -4.18 0.37
CA ALA A 189 -20.63 -3.43 1.43
C ALA A 189 -20.26 -1.94 1.37
N LEU A 190 -18.97 -1.62 1.21
CA LEU A 190 -18.48 -0.25 1.04
C LEU A 190 -19.10 0.41 -0.19
N SER A 191 -19.11 -0.25 -1.35
CA SER A 191 -19.70 0.28 -2.59
C SER A 191 -21.21 0.54 -2.52
N LYS A 192 -21.91 -0.10 -1.59
CA LYS A 192 -23.36 0.06 -1.41
C LYS A 192 -23.71 1.14 -0.41
N ALA A 193 -22.76 1.53 0.44
CA ALA A 193 -22.96 2.57 1.43
C ALA A 193 -22.66 3.95 0.80
N ASP A 194 -23.10 5.01 1.49
CA ASP A 194 -22.77 6.39 1.15
C ASP A 194 -21.35 6.73 1.65
N THR A 195 -20.35 6.01 1.16
CA THR A 195 -18.98 6.12 1.66
C THR A 195 -18.35 7.45 1.28
N ALA A 196 -17.86 8.17 2.28
CA ALA A 196 -17.10 9.39 2.12
C ALA A 196 -16.01 9.46 3.18
N LYS A 197 -14.88 10.10 2.88
CA LYS A 197 -13.82 10.27 3.87
C LYS A 197 -14.35 11.04 5.09
N THR A 198 -14.28 10.44 6.27
CA THR A 198 -14.71 11.03 7.54
C THR A 198 -13.58 11.05 8.56
N ILE A 199 -13.75 11.86 9.59
CA ILE A 199 -12.96 11.74 10.82
C ILE A 199 -13.51 10.53 11.58
N PRO A 200 -12.70 9.50 11.89
CA PRO A 200 -13.18 8.32 12.59
C PRO A 200 -13.64 8.68 14.01
N GLU A 201 -14.89 8.36 14.34
CA GLU A 201 -15.40 8.46 15.71
C GLU A 201 -15.33 7.09 16.38
N ARG A 202 -14.61 7.01 17.50
CA ARG A 202 -14.43 5.78 18.28
C ARG A 202 -14.98 5.96 19.68
N GLY A 203 -15.76 4.99 20.14
CA GLY A 203 -16.20 4.88 21.52
C GLY A 203 -15.06 4.46 22.44
N SER A 204 -15.30 4.59 23.74
CA SER A 204 -14.34 4.26 24.80
C SER A 204 -14.05 2.76 24.95
N THR A 205 -14.89 1.90 24.38
CA THR A 205 -14.75 0.44 24.42
C THR A 205 -14.33 -0.08 23.04
N SER A 206 -13.34 -0.97 23.00
CA SER A 206 -12.90 -1.58 21.74
C SER A 206 -14.02 -2.36 21.05
N ALA A 207 -14.01 -2.36 19.71
CA ALA A 207 -14.97 -3.11 18.90
C ALA A 207 -15.01 -4.60 19.27
N SER A 208 -13.84 -5.22 19.49
CA SER A 208 -13.75 -6.61 19.95
C SER A 208 -14.47 -6.86 21.27
N LYS A 209 -14.32 -5.95 22.24
CA LYS A 209 -14.97 -6.08 23.54
C LYS A 209 -16.48 -5.83 23.45
N LYS A 210 -16.92 -4.84 22.66
CA LYS A 210 -18.35 -4.61 22.39
C LYS A 210 -19.00 -5.85 21.78
N TYR A 211 -18.37 -6.41 20.74
CA TYR A 211 -18.90 -7.58 20.03
C TYR A 211 -19.00 -8.82 20.91
N LYS A 212 -17.96 -9.10 21.70
CA LYS A 212 -17.96 -10.24 22.63
C LYS A 212 -18.93 -10.07 23.80
N ASN A 213 -19.19 -8.85 24.25
CA ASN A 213 -20.21 -8.60 25.27
C ASN A 213 -21.63 -8.91 24.75
N GLU A 214 -21.91 -8.59 23.48
CA GLU A 214 -23.22 -8.86 22.87
C GLU A 214 -23.41 -10.33 22.50
N TYR A 215 -22.40 -10.93 21.84
CA TYR A 215 -22.53 -12.25 21.22
C TYR A 215 -21.79 -13.37 21.98
N GLY A 216 -21.12 -13.04 23.08
CA GLY A 216 -20.35 -13.96 23.94
C GLY A 216 -18.85 -14.02 23.61
N GLU A 217 -18.05 -14.47 24.57
CA GLU A 217 -16.56 -14.50 24.47
C GLU A 217 -16.02 -15.34 23.31
N ASN A 218 -16.75 -16.39 22.93
CA ASN A 218 -16.36 -17.32 21.85
C ASN A 218 -16.92 -16.92 20.47
N SER A 219 -17.53 -15.74 20.35
CA SER A 219 -18.15 -15.26 19.09
C SER A 219 -17.16 -14.84 18.01
N VAL A 220 -15.88 -14.66 18.37
CA VAL A 220 -14.80 -14.27 17.45
C VAL A 220 -13.70 -15.32 17.49
N LEU A 221 -13.42 -15.94 16.34
CA LEU A 221 -12.38 -16.96 16.24
C LEU A 221 -10.98 -16.34 16.41
N LYS A 222 -9.99 -17.15 16.80
CA LYS A 222 -8.59 -16.68 16.94
C LYS A 222 -8.00 -16.16 15.62
N THR A 223 -8.52 -16.60 14.50
CA THR A 223 -8.13 -16.18 13.13
C THR A 223 -8.88 -14.94 12.66
N GLN A 224 -9.76 -14.36 13.48
CA GLN A 224 -10.58 -13.21 13.12
C GLN A 224 -10.29 -12.00 14.03
N ASP A 225 -10.44 -10.80 13.45
CA ASP A 225 -10.55 -9.54 14.17
C ASP A 225 -12.00 -9.04 14.01
N VAL A 226 -12.46 -8.15 14.91
CA VAL A 226 -13.76 -7.49 14.74
C VAL A 226 -13.56 -6.28 13.85
N ASP A 227 -14.23 -6.31 12.70
CA ASP A 227 -14.20 -5.29 11.67
C ASP A 227 -15.44 -4.40 11.73
N HIS A 228 -15.29 -3.13 11.36
CA HIS A 228 -16.42 -2.28 11.00
C HIS A 228 -16.69 -2.47 9.51
N THR A 229 -17.85 -3.03 9.17
CA THR A 229 -18.21 -3.42 7.79
C THR A 229 -18.15 -2.22 6.85
N ILE A 230 -18.71 -1.10 7.29
CA ILE A 230 -18.39 0.21 6.74
C ILE A 230 -17.31 0.80 7.62
N ASP A 231 -16.16 1.11 7.01
CA ASP A 231 -15.00 1.62 7.73
C ASP A 231 -15.32 2.97 8.40
N LEU A 232 -14.84 3.20 9.62
CA LEU A 232 -15.04 4.46 10.35
C LEU A 232 -14.41 5.66 9.64
N GLN A 233 -13.37 5.43 8.83
CA GLN A 233 -12.75 6.44 7.97
C GLN A 233 -13.60 6.77 6.73
N LEU A 234 -14.65 5.99 6.47
CA LEU A 234 -15.51 6.06 5.29
C LEU A 234 -16.99 6.30 5.65
N GLY A 235 -17.28 6.89 6.81
CA GLY A 235 -18.65 7.17 7.28
C GLY A 235 -19.32 6.04 8.05
N GLY A 236 -18.59 4.98 8.38
CA GLY A 236 -19.05 3.93 9.26
C GLY A 236 -19.28 4.43 10.69
N ILE A 237 -20.28 3.85 11.36
CA ILE A 237 -20.56 4.15 12.77
C ILE A 237 -19.93 3.09 13.68
N ASP A 238 -19.48 3.52 14.87
CA ASP A 238 -18.90 2.62 15.89
C ASP A 238 -19.98 1.92 16.73
N ASP A 239 -20.86 1.20 16.03
CA ASP A 239 -22.03 0.51 16.56
C ASP A 239 -21.96 -1.00 16.31
N ILE A 240 -22.61 -1.79 17.18
CA ILE A 240 -22.63 -3.25 17.10
C ILE A 240 -23.21 -3.75 15.77
N HIS A 241 -24.16 -3.03 15.16
CA HIS A 241 -24.76 -3.41 13.88
C HIS A 241 -23.84 -3.20 12.67
N ASN A 242 -22.77 -2.42 12.85
CA ASN A 242 -21.72 -2.25 11.85
C ASN A 242 -20.50 -3.14 12.14
N MET A 243 -20.50 -3.93 13.22
CA MET A 243 -19.37 -4.78 13.60
C MET A 243 -19.60 -6.22 13.18
N ASN A 244 -18.60 -6.85 12.57
CA ASN A 244 -18.62 -8.27 12.20
C ASN A 244 -17.23 -8.91 12.35
N PRO A 245 -17.12 -10.20 12.68
CA PRO A 245 -15.86 -10.91 12.62
C PRO A 245 -15.41 -11.04 11.17
N LEU A 246 -14.15 -10.72 10.92
CA LEU A 246 -13.51 -10.81 9.60
C LEU A 246 -12.14 -11.47 9.77
N ASP A 247 -11.70 -12.27 8.81
CA ASP A 247 -10.36 -12.86 8.85
C ASP A 247 -9.28 -11.78 9.08
N LYS A 248 -8.34 -12.04 9.98
CA LYS A 248 -7.32 -11.08 10.38
C LYS A 248 -6.50 -10.56 9.21
N SER A 249 -6.15 -11.45 8.27
CA SER A 249 -5.34 -11.09 7.11
C SER A 249 -6.13 -10.18 6.17
N VAL A 250 -7.42 -10.47 5.98
CA VAL A 250 -8.33 -9.65 5.17
C VAL A 250 -8.56 -8.29 5.82
N ASN A 251 -8.93 -8.27 7.10
CA ASN A 251 -9.24 -7.04 7.84
C ASN A 251 -8.09 -6.04 7.79
N ARG A 252 -6.91 -6.46 8.22
CA ARG A 252 -5.71 -5.60 8.30
C ARG A 252 -5.26 -5.13 6.92
N SER A 253 -5.30 -6.02 5.92
CA SER A 253 -4.94 -5.67 4.54
C SER A 253 -5.86 -4.59 4.00
N LEU A 254 -7.18 -4.76 4.09
CA LEU A 254 -8.12 -3.79 3.54
C LEU A 254 -8.10 -2.46 4.31
N GLY A 255 -7.98 -2.49 5.64
CA GLY A 255 -7.82 -1.29 6.46
C GLY A 255 -6.62 -0.45 6.01
N SER A 256 -5.44 -1.08 5.87
CA SER A 256 -4.22 -0.42 5.44
C SER A 256 -4.35 0.17 4.02
N GLN A 257 -4.88 -0.60 3.07
CA GLN A 257 -5.06 -0.14 1.70
C GLN A 257 -6.05 1.04 1.61
N ILE A 258 -7.16 0.99 2.35
CA ILE A 258 -8.14 2.08 2.40
C ILE A 258 -7.50 3.32 3.03
N ALA A 259 -6.82 3.18 4.17
CA ALA A 259 -6.16 4.28 4.85
C ALA A 259 -5.11 4.96 3.98
N TYR A 260 -4.35 4.18 3.20
CA TYR A 260 -3.43 4.68 2.18
C TYR A 260 -4.16 5.49 1.10
N LEU A 261 -5.20 4.92 0.50
CA LEU A 261 -5.89 5.53 -0.64
C LEU A 261 -6.51 6.88 -0.28
N ILE A 262 -7.19 6.97 0.85
CA ILE A 262 -7.95 8.17 1.20
C ILE A 262 -7.12 9.24 1.92
N LYS A 263 -5.82 8.99 2.15
CA LYS A 263 -4.99 9.80 3.04
C LYS A 263 -4.99 11.29 2.70
N ASN A 264 -4.91 11.60 1.41
CA ASN A 264 -4.82 12.97 0.89
C ASN A 264 -6.14 13.53 0.35
N LEU A 265 -7.24 12.80 0.48
CA LEU A 265 -8.56 13.33 0.10
C LEU A 265 -9.06 14.34 1.14
N ASP A 266 -9.85 15.33 0.73
CA ASP A 266 -10.54 16.20 1.67
C ASP A 266 -11.64 15.42 2.42
N TYR A 267 -11.93 15.82 3.67
CA TYR A 267 -13.08 15.27 4.39
C TYR A 267 -14.38 15.57 3.63
N GLY A 268 -15.24 14.57 3.52
CA GLY A 268 -16.45 14.61 2.69
C GLY A 268 -16.24 14.17 1.23
N THR A 269 -15.01 13.89 0.80
CA THR A 269 -14.78 13.30 -0.54
C THR A 269 -15.45 11.95 -0.63
N VAL A 270 -16.33 11.78 -1.61
CA VAL A 270 -17.13 10.57 -1.81
C VAL A 270 -16.35 9.51 -2.57
N LEU A 271 -16.40 8.28 -2.07
CA LEU A 271 -15.93 7.09 -2.77
C LEU A 271 -17.16 6.29 -3.21
N ARG A 272 -17.25 5.91 -4.49
CA ARG A 272 -18.44 5.26 -5.07
C ARG A 272 -18.30 3.76 -5.14
N ASN A 273 -17.25 3.29 -5.80
CA ASN A 273 -17.05 1.85 -6.02
C ASN A 273 -15.78 1.38 -5.34
N PHE A 274 -15.85 0.25 -4.65
CA PHE A 274 -14.73 -0.51 -4.13
C PHE A 274 -14.73 -1.86 -4.82
N LYS A 275 -13.61 -2.24 -5.39
CA LYS A 275 -13.45 -3.58 -5.96
C LYS A 275 -12.10 -4.16 -5.60
N MET A 276 -12.11 -5.47 -5.43
CA MET A 276 -10.88 -6.24 -5.37
C MET A 276 -10.37 -6.48 -6.78
N VAL A 277 -9.06 -6.38 -6.96
CA VAL A 277 -8.35 -6.69 -8.20
C VAL A 277 -7.26 -7.71 -7.94
N ASP A 278 -7.12 -8.66 -8.88
CA ASP A 278 -5.97 -9.54 -8.89
C ASP A 278 -4.73 -8.74 -9.21
N GLN A 279 -3.69 -8.95 -8.42
CA GLN A 279 -2.38 -8.33 -8.64
C GLN A 279 -1.73 -8.73 -9.97
N LYS A 280 -2.32 -9.70 -10.71
CA LYS A 280 -1.89 -10.17 -12.04
C LYS A 280 -2.60 -9.48 -13.22
N ASN A 281 -3.64 -8.68 -12.97
CA ASN A 281 -4.46 -8.05 -14.01
C ASN A 281 -4.33 -6.50 -14.07
N LEU A 282 -3.20 -5.95 -13.61
CA LEU A 282 -2.87 -4.53 -13.75
C LEU A 282 -1.48 -4.35 -14.37
#